data_AF-A0A6I9SGX2-F1
#
_entry.id   AF-A0A6I9SGX2-F1
#
_cell.length_a   1.000
_cell.length_b   1.000
_cell.length_c   1.000
_cell.angle_alpha   90.00
_cell.angle_beta   90.00
_cell.angle_gamma   90.00
#
_symmetry.space_group_name_H-M   'P 1'
#
loop_
_entity.id
_entity.type
_entity.pdbx_description
1 polymer ?
#
loop_
_entity_poly.entity_id
_entity_poly.type
_entity_poly.pdbx_seq_one_letter_code
_entity_poly.pdbx_strand_id
1 'polypeptide(L)'
;MALRPPPPPSLLLLALFLLAMSGSRQERALARESGAELNRSAFPDEFIFGAGSSAYQYEGAAREGGRRPSIWDTFTHKHPVAANLQ
;
A
#
# COMPACT_ATOMS: atom_id res chain seq x y z
N MET A 1 -39.23 -49.10 4.24
CA MET A 1 -38.53 -47.80 4.41
C MET A 1 -37.06 -48.13 4.67
N ALA A 2 -36.26 -48.33 3.61
CA ALA A 2 -34.87 -48.77 3.75
C ALA A 2 -33.95 -47.54 3.75
N LEU A 3 -33.28 -47.30 4.88
CA LEU A 3 -32.29 -46.22 5.02
C LEU A 3 -31.11 -46.55 4.11
N ARG A 4 -30.78 -45.65 3.18
CA ARG A 4 -29.63 -45.83 2.30
C ARG A 4 -28.35 -45.95 3.14
N PRO A 5 -27.42 -46.87 2.79
CA PRO A 5 -26.17 -47.01 3.52
C PRO A 5 -25.37 -45.70 3.45
N PRO A 6 -24.64 -45.33 4.52
CA PRO A 6 -23.86 -44.11 4.53
C PRO A 6 -22.75 -44.18 3.46
N PRO A 7 -22.45 -43.06 2.79
CA PRO A 7 -21.43 -43.05 1.75
C PRO A 7 -20.05 -43.42 2.32
N PRO A 8 -19.21 -44.16 1.57
CA PRO A 8 -17.86 -44.48 1.99
C PRO A 8 -17.03 -43.21 2.24
N PRO A 9 -16.10 -43.24 3.20
CA PRO A 9 -15.32 -42.07 3.62
C PRO A 9 -14.49 -41.45 2.47
N SER A 10 -14.09 -42.24 1.48
CA SER A 10 -13.39 -41.76 0.28
C SER A 10 -14.22 -40.81 -0.58
N LEU A 11 -15.54 -41.00 -0.67
CA LEU A 11 -16.44 -40.11 -1.42
C LEU A 11 -16.69 -38.80 -0.66
N LEU A 12 -16.74 -38.85 0.67
CA LEU A 12 -16.81 -37.66 1.52
C LEU A 12 -15.54 -36.81 1.36
N LEU A 13 -14.36 -37.44 1.38
CA LEU A 13 -13.09 -36.76 1.16
C LEU A 13 -12.99 -36.13 -0.23
N LEU A 14 -13.46 -36.83 -1.27
CA LEU A 14 -13.49 -36.28 -2.63
C LEU A 14 -14.45 -35.10 -2.75
N ALA A 15 -15.63 -35.17 -2.12
CA ALA A 15 -16.59 -34.06 -2.11
C ALA A 15 -16.03 -32.83 -1.36
N LEU A 16 -15.36 -33.04 -0.22
CA LEU A 16 -14.68 -31.98 0.52
C LEU A 16 -13.52 -31.37 -0.29
N PHE A 17 -12.77 -32.19 -1.01
CA PHE A 17 -11.69 -31.73 -1.90
C PHE A 17 -12.24 -30.89 -3.08
N LEU A 18 -13.32 -31.34 -3.72
CA LEU A 18 -13.97 -30.59 -4.81
C LEU A 18 -14.59 -29.27 -4.32
N LEU A 19 -15.14 -29.26 -3.10
CA LEU A 19 -15.64 -28.05 -2.45
C LEU A 19 -14.50 -27.09 -2.12
N ALA A 20 -13.38 -27.60 -1.59
CA ALA A 20 -12.18 -26.81 -1.31
C ALA A 20 -11.53 -26.23 -2.58
N MET A 21 -11.59 -26.95 -3.71
CA MET A 21 -11.08 -26.50 -5.01
C MET A 21 -11.99 -25.48 -5.71
N SER A 22 -13.28 -25.41 -5.37
CA SER A 22 -14.17 -24.34 -5.83
C SER A 22 -14.00 -23.03 -5.05
N GLY A 23 -13.52 -23.10 -3.81
CA GLY A 23 -13.39 -21.93 -2.92
C GLY A 23 -12.29 -20.93 -3.28
N SER A 24 -11.33 -21.29 -4.15
CA SER A 24 -10.18 -20.42 -4.45
C SER A 24 -10.33 -19.55 -5.71
N ARG A 25 -11.39 -19.74 -6.51
CA ARG A 25 -11.64 -18.92 -7.72
C ARG A 25 -12.60 -17.74 -7.51
N GLN A 26 -13.37 -17.72 -6.42
CA GLN A 26 -14.47 -16.76 -6.25
C GLN A 26 -14.06 -15.42 -5.62
N GLU A 27 -13.00 -15.37 -4.82
CA GLU A 27 -12.63 -14.10 -4.13
C GLU A 27 -12.00 -13.05 -5.06
N ARG A 28 -11.38 -13.47 -6.16
CA ARG A 28 -10.79 -12.53 -7.13
C ARG A 28 -11.82 -11.82 -8.01
N ALA A 29 -13.05 -12.32 -8.09
CA ALA A 29 -14.10 -11.72 -8.93
C ALA A 29 -14.76 -10.52 -8.24
N LEU A 30 -15.10 -10.65 -6.94
CA LEU A 30 -15.69 -9.55 -6.16
C LEU A 30 -14.70 -8.38 -5.94
N ALA A 31 -13.42 -8.68 -5.76
CA ALA A 31 -12.37 -7.65 -5.65
C ALA A 31 -12.06 -6.95 -6.99
N ARG A 32 -12.49 -7.54 -8.12
CA ARG A 32 -12.26 -7.02 -9.47
C ARG A 32 -13.46 -6.23 -10.01
N GLU A 33 -14.63 -6.37 -9.40
CA GLU A 33 -15.83 -5.59 -9.74
C GLU A 33 -15.98 -4.29 -8.95
N SER A 34 -15.21 -4.08 -7.88
CA SER A 34 -15.01 -2.75 -7.28
C SER A 34 -14.06 -1.86 -8.09
N GLY A 35 -14.06 -2.04 -9.42
CA GLY A 35 -13.37 -1.20 -10.40
C GLY A 35 -14.07 0.14 -10.59
N ALA A 36 -14.44 0.81 -9.50
CA ALA A 36 -14.60 2.26 -9.56
C ALA A 36 -13.23 2.79 -9.96
N GLU A 37 -13.09 3.26 -11.20
CA GLU A 37 -11.88 3.94 -11.62
C GLU A 37 -11.60 5.06 -10.63
N LEU A 38 -10.53 4.92 -9.83
CA LEU A 38 -10.08 5.95 -8.91
C LEU A 38 -9.49 7.10 -9.74
N ASN A 39 -10.36 7.95 -10.24
CA ASN A 39 -10.03 9.10 -11.06
C ASN A 39 -10.57 10.38 -10.37
N ARG A 40 -10.37 11.54 -11.00
CA ARG A 40 -10.74 12.85 -10.45
C ARG A 40 -12.24 12.93 -10.07
N SER A 41 -13.14 12.29 -10.83
CA SER A 41 -14.58 12.34 -10.59
C SER A 41 -15.03 11.53 -9.38
N ALA A 42 -14.13 10.76 -8.76
CA ALA A 42 -14.39 10.11 -7.48
C ALA A 42 -14.30 11.08 -6.28
N PHE A 43 -13.86 12.32 -6.50
CA PHE A 43 -13.71 13.36 -5.47
C PHE A 43 -14.68 14.51 -5.74
N PRO A 44 -15.08 15.30 -4.71
CA PRO A 44 -15.88 16.51 -4.93
C PRO A 44 -15.25 17.45 -5.95
N ASP A 45 -16.07 18.20 -6.69
CA ASP A 45 -15.61 19.12 -7.75
C ASP A 45 -14.57 20.14 -7.22
N GLU A 46 -14.72 20.55 -5.96
CA GLU A 46 -13.86 21.52 -5.30
C GLU A 46 -12.63 20.89 -4.59
N PHE A 47 -12.45 19.57 -4.70
CA PHE A 47 -11.29 18.91 -4.10
C PHE A 47 -10.00 19.36 -4.79
N ILE A 48 -9.04 19.88 -4.03
CA ILE A 48 -7.74 20.31 -4.57
C ILE A 48 -6.71 19.19 -4.40
N PHE A 49 -6.16 18.74 -5.52
CA PHE A 49 -4.92 17.97 -5.54
C PHE A 49 -3.74 18.92 -5.71
N GLY A 50 -2.68 18.69 -4.95
CA GLY A 50 -1.47 19.50 -5.02
C GLY A 50 -0.23 18.71 -4.63
N ALA A 51 0.93 19.36 -4.80
CA ALA A 51 2.22 18.88 -4.34
C ALA A 51 2.82 19.89 -3.36
N GLY A 52 3.62 19.41 -2.40
CA GLY A 52 4.30 20.23 -1.41
C GLY A 52 5.80 19.96 -1.40
N SER A 53 6.58 21.00 -1.11
CA SER A 53 8.03 20.91 -0.90
C SER A 53 8.41 21.71 0.36
N SER A 54 9.68 21.62 0.78
CA SER A 54 10.22 22.46 1.85
C SER A 54 11.54 23.10 1.44
N ALA A 55 11.83 24.28 2.00
CA ALA A 55 12.97 25.09 1.63
C ALA A 55 14.30 24.34 1.77
N TYR A 56 14.59 23.77 2.95
CA TYR A 56 15.87 23.10 3.19
C TYR A 56 16.07 21.84 2.32
N GLN A 57 14.97 21.17 1.96
CA GLN A 57 15.04 19.96 1.13
C GLN A 57 15.25 20.28 -0.35
N TYR A 58 14.85 21.46 -0.83
CA TYR A 58 14.79 21.73 -2.27
C TYR A 58 15.61 22.93 -2.75
N GLU A 59 15.69 24.02 -1.99
CA GLU A 59 16.30 25.27 -2.48
C GLU A 59 17.81 25.15 -2.66
N GLY A 60 18.50 24.43 -1.78
CA GLY A 60 19.96 24.41 -1.76
C GLY A 60 20.53 25.79 -1.40
N ALA A 61 21.53 26.26 -2.16
CA ALA A 61 22.12 27.61 -2.04
C ALA A 61 22.42 28.04 -0.59
N ALA A 62 22.83 27.08 0.25
CA ALA A 62 22.78 27.23 1.70
C ALA A 62 23.70 28.35 2.24
N ARG A 63 24.68 28.80 1.45
CA ARG A 63 25.63 29.87 1.83
C ARG A 63 25.65 31.02 0.83
N GLU A 64 24.60 31.15 0.02
CA GLU A 64 24.52 32.13 -1.06
C GLU A 64 23.43 33.17 -0.77
N GLY A 65 23.39 34.24 -1.57
CA GLY A 65 22.27 35.20 -1.57
C GLY A 65 22.03 35.95 -0.25
N GLY A 66 23.00 35.98 0.66
CA GLY A 66 22.83 36.59 1.99
C GLY A 66 21.94 35.79 2.95
N ARG A 67 21.61 34.53 2.62
CA ARG A 67 20.86 33.63 3.50
C ARG A 67 21.62 33.41 4.82
N ARG A 68 20.93 33.58 5.94
CA ARG A 68 21.49 33.25 7.27
C ARG A 68 21.38 31.75 7.55
N PRO A 69 22.32 31.15 8.31
CA PRO A 69 22.25 29.74 8.69
C PRO A 69 20.97 29.40 9.46
N SER A 70 20.36 28.27 9.11
CA SER A 70 19.26 27.65 9.84
C SER A 70 19.76 26.59 10.83
N ILE A 71 18.85 26.10 11.68
CA ILE A 71 19.12 24.98 12.59
C ILE A 71 19.53 23.73 11.80
N TRP A 72 18.90 23.48 10.64
CA TRP A 72 19.21 22.33 9.79
C TRP A 72 20.62 22.39 9.19
N ASP A 73 21.13 23.57 8.83
CA ASP A 73 22.52 23.74 8.41
C ASP A 73 23.45 23.32 9.55
N THR A 74 23.20 23.81 10.76
CA THR A 74 24.03 23.51 11.93
C THR A 74 24.02 22.02 12.26
N PHE A 75 22.85 21.40 12.31
CA PHE A 75 22.70 20.01 12.67
C PHE A 75 23.40 19.07 11.67
N THR A 76 23.12 19.25 10.37
CA THR A 76 23.65 18.36 9.32
C THR A 76 25.16 18.47 9.16
N HIS A 77 25.75 19.65 9.38
CA HIS A 77 27.20 19.83 9.35
C HIS A 77 27.90 19.28 10.61
N LYS A 78 27.23 19.31 11.77
CA LYS A 78 27.81 18.81 13.03
C LYS A 78 27.69 17.29 13.19
N HIS A 79 26.73 16.66 12.52
CA HIS A 79 26.46 15.23 12.64
C HIS A 79 26.45 14.53 11.26
N PRO A 80 27.58 14.49 10.54
CA PRO A 80 27.63 13.81 9.26
C PRO A 80 27.49 12.30 9.45
N VAL A 81 26.56 11.68 8.70
CA VAL A 81 26.33 10.23 8.71
C VAL A 81 27.61 9.43 8.46
N ALA A 82 28.50 9.92 7.59
CA ALA A 82 29.75 9.24 7.25
C ALA A 82 30.77 9.21 8.41
N ALA A 83 30.72 10.16 9.35
CA ALA A 83 31.65 10.17 10.50
C ALA A 83 31.20 9.27 11.66
N ASN A 84 29.94 8.80 11.64
CA ASN A 84 29.39 7.91 12.68
C ASN A 84 29.53 6.41 12.32
N LEU A 85 30.23 6.08 11.24
CA LEU A 85 30.45 4.71 10.73
C LEU A 85 31.92 4.27 10.84
N GLN A 86 32.72 4.93 11.69
CA GLN A 86 34.10 4.57 12.05
C GLN A 86 34.15 4.13 13.52
#